data_AF-A0AAV5BEH4-F1
#
_entry.id   AF-A0AAV5BEH4-F1
#
_cell.length_a   1.000
_cell.length_b   1.000
_cell.length_c   1.000
_cell.angle_alpha   90.00
_cell.angle_beta   90.00
_cell.angle_gamma   90.00
#
_symmetry.space_group_name_H-M   'P 1'
#
loop_
_entity.id
_entity.type
_entity.pdbx_description
1 polymer ?
#
loop_
_entity_poly.entity_id
_entity_poly.type
_entity_poly.pdbx_seq_one_letter_code
_entity_poly.pdbx_strand_id
1 'polypeptide(L)'
;MNTIDLNQGKEVMNIYGGSERKKRFLIDGKYYLVKFPDPVREVRRELSYMNNQFSEYIGCHVFESVGIPVQKTFLGEYEWKGKKLVVVACEDFQNLGLSLNPIARIELSDLDSNLSGKSRTISSLYETIKSLPSPELRFDVRKRFWEIFVVDSLIGNYDRHMENWGLAETQDGTIIPAPVYDCGSCLHPLYTVQEMSDYLLHTGQLRNIAYNMRSQFSEEKTGKTLRFIDVYENADRSLKQAILDVFPRIDLTKIYKIIQATPFLDEPKSKQFMFETLKIRYNQILLKEYVKLKYRDLTPDQQKAMEKRIKSNNNISLKRAGYIPLAQSVKEPEQDLEH
;
A
#
# COMPACT_ATOMS: atom_id res chain seq x y z
N MET A 1 -20.48 6.11 -6.51
CA MET A 1 -19.66 5.40 -5.50
C MET A 1 -18.94 4.28 -6.23
N ASN A 2 -17.67 3.99 -5.93
CA ASN A 2 -16.92 2.89 -6.56
C ASN A 2 -17.27 1.56 -5.89
N THR A 3 -18.54 1.17 -6.03
CA THR A 3 -19.07 -0.10 -5.53
C THR A 3 -19.38 -1.03 -6.69
N ILE A 4 -19.38 -2.34 -6.43
CA ILE A 4 -19.76 -3.36 -7.40
C ILE A 4 -20.91 -4.22 -6.84
N ASP A 5 -21.89 -4.54 -7.69
CA ASP A 5 -22.98 -5.45 -7.36
C ASP A 5 -22.66 -6.85 -7.90
N LEU A 6 -22.26 -7.75 -7.00
CA LEU A 6 -21.89 -9.12 -7.37
C LEU A 6 -23.09 -9.97 -7.82
N ASN A 7 -24.34 -9.55 -7.54
CA ASN A 7 -25.53 -10.27 -7.97
C ASN A 7 -25.78 -10.17 -9.49
N GLN A 8 -25.20 -9.16 -10.13
CA GLN A 8 -25.22 -8.99 -11.58
C GLN A 8 -24.15 -9.87 -12.27
N GLY A 9 -23.26 -10.47 -11.47
CA GLY A 9 -22.17 -11.29 -11.93
C GLY A 9 -22.48 -12.79 -11.97
N LYS A 10 -21.71 -13.50 -12.79
CA LYS A 10 -21.64 -14.96 -12.76
C LYS A 10 -20.30 -15.39 -12.17
N GLU A 11 -20.33 -16.21 -11.13
CA GLU A 11 -19.14 -16.92 -10.66
C GLU A 11 -18.67 -17.90 -11.75
N VAL A 12 -17.37 -17.86 -12.07
CA VAL A 12 -16.73 -18.72 -13.07
C VAL A 12 -15.56 -19.47 -12.44
N MET A 13 -15.01 -20.44 -13.17
CA MET A 13 -13.87 -21.23 -12.69
C MET A 13 -12.72 -20.31 -12.27
N ASN A 14 -12.29 -20.45 -11.02
CA ASN A 14 -11.16 -19.71 -10.48
C ASN A 14 -9.85 -20.25 -11.08
N ILE A 15 -9.01 -19.34 -11.56
CA ILE A 15 -7.69 -19.62 -12.13
C ILE A 15 -6.57 -18.89 -11.38
N TYR A 16 -6.90 -18.11 -10.36
CA TYR A 16 -5.95 -17.30 -9.62
C TYR A 16 -5.26 -18.10 -8.51
N GLY A 17 -3.94 -17.93 -8.38
CA GLY A 17 -3.14 -18.50 -7.30
C GLY A 17 -3.18 -17.67 -6.00
N GLY A 18 -2.25 -17.94 -5.07
CA GLY A 18 -2.12 -17.27 -3.77
C GLY A 18 -2.99 -17.87 -2.66
N SER A 19 -2.68 -17.51 -1.41
CA SER A 19 -3.22 -18.15 -0.19
C SER A 19 -4.58 -17.61 0.29
N GLU A 20 -4.88 -16.35 -0.03
CA GLU A 20 -6.12 -15.66 0.34
C GLU A 20 -7.37 -16.32 -0.28
N ARG A 21 -8.51 -16.28 0.41
CA ARG A 21 -9.77 -16.75 -0.19
C ARG A 21 -10.21 -15.84 -1.32
N LYS A 22 -10.38 -16.41 -2.52
CA LYS A 22 -10.77 -15.67 -3.71
C LYS A 22 -11.66 -16.45 -4.66
N LYS A 23 -12.42 -15.71 -5.46
CA LYS A 23 -13.27 -16.23 -6.54
C LYS A 23 -13.09 -15.39 -7.79
N ARG A 24 -13.49 -15.94 -8.93
CA ARG A 24 -13.51 -15.24 -10.22
C ARG A 24 -14.95 -14.98 -10.63
N PHE A 25 -15.24 -13.73 -10.98
CA PHE A 25 -16.56 -13.30 -11.44
C PHE A 25 -16.47 -12.72 -12.85
N LEU A 26 -17.49 -12.97 -13.66
CA LEU A 26 -17.76 -12.27 -14.92
C LEU A 26 -18.92 -11.31 -14.67
N ILE A 27 -18.66 -10.01 -14.71
CA ILE A 27 -19.63 -8.93 -14.47
C ILE A 27 -19.54 -7.97 -15.66
N ASP A 28 -20.66 -7.70 -16.34
CA ASP A 28 -20.72 -6.81 -17.50
C ASP A 28 -19.64 -7.09 -18.57
N GLY A 29 -19.40 -8.38 -18.86
CA GLY A 29 -18.42 -8.81 -19.86
C GLY A 29 -16.96 -8.70 -19.43
N LYS A 30 -16.67 -8.30 -18.19
CA LYS A 30 -15.32 -8.19 -17.62
C LYS A 30 -15.08 -9.18 -16.50
N TYR A 31 -13.86 -9.70 -16.43
CA TYR A 31 -13.44 -10.58 -15.34
C TYR A 31 -12.97 -9.79 -14.12
N TYR A 32 -13.33 -10.28 -12.94
CA TYR A 32 -12.90 -9.74 -11.66
C TYR A 32 -12.37 -10.85 -10.76
N LEU A 33 -11.22 -10.58 -10.13
CA LEU A 33 -10.73 -11.31 -8.98
C LEU A 33 -11.43 -10.74 -7.74
N VAL A 34 -12.33 -11.50 -7.14
CA VAL A 34 -13.04 -11.11 -5.91
C VAL A 34 -12.33 -11.75 -4.72
N LYS A 35 -11.69 -10.90 -3.89
CA LYS A 35 -10.99 -11.29 -2.67
C LYS A 35 -11.92 -11.17 -1.48
N PHE A 36 -11.97 -12.22 -0.66
CA PHE A 36 -12.79 -12.29 0.54
C PHE A 36 -11.96 -11.83 1.74
N PRO A 37 -12.60 -11.23 2.75
CA PRO A 37 -11.90 -10.98 3.99
C PRO A 37 -11.41 -12.31 4.56
N ASP A 38 -10.15 -12.35 4.94
CA ASP A 38 -9.60 -13.59 5.46
C ASP A 38 -10.25 -13.91 6.81
N PRO A 39 -10.62 -15.18 7.05
CA PRO A 39 -10.98 -15.61 8.39
C PRO A 39 -9.75 -15.46 9.28
N VAL A 40 -9.94 -14.97 10.52
CA VAL A 40 -8.87 -14.91 11.52
C VAL A 40 -8.38 -16.34 11.77
N ARG A 41 -7.30 -16.75 11.10
CA ARG A 41 -6.83 -18.15 11.09
C ARG A 41 -5.94 -18.50 12.27
N GLU A 42 -5.47 -17.55 13.07
CA GLU A 42 -4.64 -17.84 14.24
C GLU A 42 -4.69 -16.67 15.25
N VAL A 43 -4.75 -17.03 16.54
CA VAL A 43 -4.69 -16.19 17.74
C VAL A 43 -5.98 -15.46 18.13
N ARG A 44 -6.54 -15.87 19.28
CA ARG A 44 -7.47 -15.16 20.20
C ARG A 44 -7.59 -13.64 19.98
N ARG A 45 -8.27 -13.20 18.92
CA ARG A 45 -8.64 -11.80 18.66
C ARG A 45 -10.12 -11.77 18.34
N GLU A 46 -10.84 -10.82 18.93
CA GLU A 46 -12.29 -10.61 18.73
C GLU A 46 -12.63 -10.00 17.35
N LEU A 47 -11.81 -10.24 16.33
CA LEU A 47 -12.11 -9.83 14.95
C LEU A 47 -13.05 -10.87 14.32
N SER A 48 -14.20 -10.43 13.82
CA SER A 48 -15.05 -11.28 12.98
C SER A 48 -14.48 -11.43 11.56
N TYR A 49 -13.64 -10.49 11.10
CA TYR A 49 -12.92 -10.50 9.81
C TYR A 49 -11.75 -9.49 9.80
N MET A 50 -10.73 -9.71 8.96
CA MET A 50 -9.62 -8.75 8.74
C MET A 50 -10.06 -7.58 7.85
N ASN A 51 -9.30 -6.47 7.88
CA ASN A 51 -9.57 -5.25 7.08
C ASN A 51 -8.85 -5.25 5.70
N ASN A 52 -8.37 -6.41 5.23
CA ASN A 52 -7.57 -6.57 4.01
C ASN A 52 -8.28 -6.06 2.76
N GLN A 53 -9.60 -6.24 2.64
CA GLN A 53 -10.40 -5.72 1.54
C GLN A 53 -10.41 -4.19 1.48
N PHE A 54 -10.45 -3.52 2.63
CA PHE A 54 -10.37 -2.07 2.71
C PHE A 54 -8.94 -1.58 2.43
N SER A 55 -7.93 -2.29 2.93
CA SER A 55 -6.53 -2.02 2.64
C SER A 55 -6.21 -2.17 1.15
N GLU A 56 -6.72 -3.21 0.48
CA GLU A 56 -6.59 -3.42 -0.96
C GLU A 56 -7.16 -2.22 -1.73
N TYR A 57 -8.41 -1.86 -1.42
CA TYR A 57 -9.11 -0.74 -2.06
C TYR A 57 -8.38 0.59 -1.84
N ILE A 58 -8.10 0.95 -0.59
CA ILE A 58 -7.47 2.23 -0.25
C ILE A 58 -6.05 2.28 -0.81
N GLY A 59 -5.26 1.20 -0.64
CA GLY A 59 -3.90 1.11 -1.14
C GLY A 59 -3.85 1.31 -2.67
N CYS A 60 -4.72 0.64 -3.42
CA CYS A 60 -4.81 0.82 -4.87
C CYS A 60 -5.21 2.26 -5.25
N HIS A 61 -6.18 2.84 -4.58
CA HIS A 61 -6.59 4.23 -4.83
C HIS A 61 -5.50 5.26 -4.44
N VAL A 62 -4.65 4.97 -3.45
CA VAL A 62 -3.48 5.81 -3.14
C VAL A 62 -2.45 5.73 -4.28
N PHE A 63 -2.12 4.53 -4.77
CA PHE A 63 -1.24 4.36 -5.93
C PHE A 63 -1.75 5.11 -7.17
N GLU A 64 -3.05 4.97 -7.47
CA GLU A 64 -3.72 5.69 -8.55
C GLU A 64 -3.63 7.21 -8.35
N SER A 65 -3.82 7.68 -7.12
CA SER A 65 -3.78 9.11 -6.80
C SER A 65 -2.42 9.76 -7.06
N VAL A 66 -1.34 8.97 -6.94
CA VAL A 66 0.07 9.33 -7.18
C VAL A 66 0.45 9.15 -8.66
N GLY A 67 -0.44 8.59 -9.49
CA GLY A 67 -0.23 8.40 -10.93
C GLY A 67 0.67 7.21 -11.27
N ILE A 68 0.73 6.20 -10.38
CA ILE A 68 1.38 4.92 -10.69
C ILE A 68 0.30 3.96 -11.19
N PRO A 69 0.48 3.29 -12.34
CA PRO A 69 -0.46 2.29 -12.84
C PRO A 69 -0.73 1.20 -11.80
N VAL A 70 -2.00 0.90 -11.55
CA VAL A 70 -2.47 -0.02 -10.51
C VAL A 70 -3.78 -0.66 -10.96
N GLN A 71 -4.08 -1.86 -10.48
CA GLN A 71 -5.38 -2.50 -10.69
C GLN A 71 -6.54 -1.61 -10.24
N LYS A 72 -7.68 -1.73 -10.94
CA LYS A 72 -8.93 -1.08 -10.53
C LYS A 72 -9.62 -1.93 -9.48
N THR A 73 -10.06 -1.30 -8.40
CA THR A 73 -10.68 -1.98 -7.26
C THR A 73 -12.04 -1.39 -6.93
N PHE A 74 -12.99 -2.25 -6.58
CA PHE A 74 -14.35 -1.88 -6.20
C PHE A 74 -14.75 -2.68 -4.96
N LEU A 75 -15.43 -2.04 -4.00
CA LEU A 75 -15.98 -2.76 -2.85
C LEU A 75 -17.40 -3.23 -3.14
N GLY A 76 -17.79 -4.38 -2.61
CA GLY A 76 -19.14 -4.91 -2.77
C GLY A 76 -19.55 -5.78 -1.58
N GLU A 77 -20.83 -6.16 -1.55
CA GLU A 77 -21.34 -7.16 -0.61
C GLU A 77 -21.45 -8.52 -1.31
N TYR A 78 -21.11 -9.58 -0.58
CA TYR A 78 -21.34 -10.96 -0.98
C TYR A 78 -22.12 -11.69 0.12
N GLU A 79 -23.21 -12.36 -0.25
CA GLU A 79 -23.96 -13.18 0.70
C GLU A 79 -23.47 -14.63 0.67
N TRP A 80 -23.07 -15.14 1.83
CA TRP A 80 -22.68 -16.53 2.01
C TRP A 80 -23.37 -17.13 3.23
N LYS A 81 -24.22 -18.14 3.01
CA LYS A 81 -24.99 -18.82 4.06
C LYS A 81 -25.77 -17.85 4.96
N GLY A 82 -26.42 -16.86 4.36
CA GLY A 82 -27.21 -15.84 5.08
C GLY A 82 -26.37 -14.78 5.80
N LYS A 83 -25.04 -14.77 5.63
CA LYS A 83 -24.15 -13.71 6.15
C LYS A 83 -23.67 -12.82 5.02
N LYS A 84 -23.81 -11.51 5.18
CA LYS A 84 -23.20 -10.52 4.29
C LYS A 84 -21.72 -10.33 4.64
N LEU A 85 -20.88 -10.35 3.62
CA LEU A 85 -19.45 -10.09 3.70
C LEU A 85 -19.12 -8.91 2.80
N VAL A 86 -18.33 -7.96 3.30
CA VAL A 86 -17.73 -6.94 2.43
C VAL A 86 -16.52 -7.54 1.75
N VAL A 87 -16.45 -7.43 0.43
CA VAL A 87 -15.36 -7.98 -0.41
C VAL A 87 -14.79 -6.89 -1.31
N VAL A 88 -13.59 -7.14 -1.84
CA VAL A 88 -12.97 -6.28 -2.85
C VAL A 88 -12.87 -7.03 -4.18
N ALA A 89 -13.44 -6.44 -5.23
CA ALA A 89 -13.31 -6.90 -6.60
C ALA A 89 -12.18 -6.13 -7.28
N CYS A 90 -11.19 -6.85 -7.77
CA CYS A 90 -10.07 -6.33 -8.54
C CYS A 90 -10.33 -6.66 -10.03
N GLU A 91 -10.39 -5.65 -10.89
CA GLU A 91 -10.56 -5.86 -12.33
C GLU A 91 -9.35 -6.64 -12.89
N ASP A 92 -9.63 -7.75 -13.57
CA ASP A 92 -8.59 -8.63 -14.11
C ASP A 92 -7.81 -7.92 -15.22
N PHE A 93 -6.48 -8.03 -15.17
CA PHE A 93 -5.57 -7.49 -16.17
C PHE A 93 -5.78 -8.08 -17.57
N GLN A 94 -6.36 -9.29 -17.67
CA GLN A 94 -6.74 -9.88 -18.95
C GLN A 94 -7.77 -9.01 -19.69
N ASN A 95 -8.61 -8.25 -18.99
CA ASN A 95 -9.53 -7.29 -19.62
C ASN A 95 -8.78 -6.15 -20.34
N LEU A 96 -7.52 -5.90 -19.97
CA LEU A 96 -6.62 -4.93 -20.59
C LEU A 96 -5.69 -5.58 -21.63
N GLY A 97 -5.87 -6.87 -21.93
CA GLY A 97 -4.96 -7.61 -22.81
C GLY A 97 -3.57 -7.83 -22.20
N LEU A 98 -3.47 -7.84 -20.87
CA LEU A 98 -2.21 -8.02 -20.15
C LEU A 98 -2.13 -9.40 -19.50
N SER A 99 -0.99 -10.07 -19.68
CA SER A 99 -0.63 -11.31 -18.98
C SER A 99 0.43 -11.02 -17.92
N LEU A 100 0.13 -11.30 -16.64
CA LEU A 100 1.05 -11.01 -15.55
C LEU A 100 2.16 -12.05 -15.42
N ASN A 101 3.38 -11.56 -15.17
CA ASN A 101 4.58 -12.33 -14.88
C ASN A 101 5.24 -11.78 -13.61
N PRO A 102 4.94 -12.34 -12.42
CA PRO A 102 5.55 -11.89 -11.17
C PRO A 102 7.07 -12.06 -11.17
N ILE A 103 7.80 -11.23 -10.41
CA ILE A 103 9.27 -11.33 -10.32
C ILE A 103 9.73 -12.73 -9.86
N ALA A 104 8.99 -13.37 -8.95
CA ALA A 104 9.29 -14.71 -8.46
C ALA A 104 9.41 -15.76 -9.59
N ARG A 105 8.64 -15.60 -10.67
CA ARG A 105 8.71 -16.50 -11.84
C ARG A 105 9.98 -16.28 -12.65
N ILE A 106 10.46 -15.03 -12.70
CA ILE A 106 11.68 -14.64 -13.41
C ILE A 106 12.90 -15.18 -12.67
N GLU A 107 12.93 -15.05 -11.34
CA GLU A 107 14.00 -15.62 -10.49
C GLU A 107 14.18 -17.13 -10.72
N LEU A 108 13.07 -17.87 -10.81
CA LEU A 108 13.11 -19.32 -11.06
C LEU A 108 13.57 -19.71 -12.47
N SER A 109 13.50 -18.80 -13.44
CA SER A 109 13.91 -19.05 -14.82
C SER A 109 15.40 -18.82 -15.08
N ASP A 110 16.10 -18.19 -14.14
CA ASP A 110 17.53 -17.91 -14.24
C ASP A 110 18.34 -19.14 -13.79
N LEU A 111 18.75 -19.96 -14.78
CA LEU A 111 19.48 -21.22 -14.58
C LEU A 111 20.87 -21.02 -13.95
N ASP A 112 21.47 -19.84 -14.10
CA ASP A 112 22.78 -19.49 -13.54
C ASP A 112 22.68 -18.89 -12.13
N SER A 113 21.46 -18.60 -11.67
CA SER A 113 21.25 -18.04 -10.35
C SER A 113 21.51 -19.10 -9.26
N ASN A 114 22.61 -18.95 -8.53
CA ASN A 114 22.82 -19.61 -7.23
C ASN A 114 21.83 -19.10 -6.14
N LEU A 115 20.82 -18.33 -6.54
CA LEU A 115 19.74 -17.82 -5.72
C LEU A 115 18.79 -18.99 -5.44
N SER A 116 19.17 -19.89 -4.52
CA SER A 116 18.17 -20.75 -3.87
C SER A 116 17.07 -19.81 -3.39
N GLY A 117 15.82 -19.99 -3.83
CA GLY A 117 14.66 -19.07 -3.70
C GLY A 117 14.32 -18.59 -2.29
N LYS A 118 15.27 -17.94 -1.63
CA LYS A 118 15.35 -17.55 -0.22
C LYS A 118 16.04 -16.20 -0.03
N SER A 119 16.82 -15.72 -1.00
CA SER A 119 17.46 -14.40 -0.89
C SER A 119 16.44 -13.29 -1.16
N ARG A 120 15.87 -12.75 -0.08
CA ARG A 120 14.94 -11.61 -0.10
C ARG A 120 15.69 -10.27 -0.07
N THR A 121 16.89 -10.17 -0.64
CA THR A 121 17.69 -8.94 -0.55
C THR A 121 17.42 -8.02 -1.74
N ILE A 122 17.73 -6.74 -1.60
CA ILE A 122 17.61 -5.79 -2.73
C ILE A 122 18.66 -6.11 -3.80
N SER A 123 19.82 -6.62 -3.39
CA SER A 123 20.89 -7.02 -4.32
C SER A 123 20.51 -8.24 -5.15
N SER A 124 19.87 -9.26 -4.57
CA SER A 124 19.36 -10.39 -5.38
C SER A 124 18.34 -9.92 -6.40
N LEU A 125 17.41 -9.04 -6.01
CA LEU A 125 16.48 -8.42 -6.93
C LEU A 125 17.21 -7.67 -8.08
N TYR A 126 18.32 -6.98 -7.78
CA TYR A 126 19.09 -6.28 -8.80
C TYR A 126 19.78 -7.24 -9.78
N GLU A 127 20.22 -8.42 -9.34
CA GLU A 127 20.70 -9.48 -10.23
C GLU A 127 19.56 -10.01 -11.12
N THR A 128 18.38 -10.27 -10.56
CA THR A 128 17.18 -10.65 -11.33
C THR A 128 16.82 -9.59 -12.37
N ILE A 129 16.92 -8.31 -12.03
CA ILE A 129 16.68 -7.23 -13.00
C ILE A 129 17.77 -7.24 -14.08
N LYS A 130 19.03 -7.55 -13.77
CA LYS A 130 20.12 -7.56 -14.77
C LYS A 130 19.93 -8.64 -15.84
N SER A 131 19.30 -9.77 -15.51
CA SER A 131 19.04 -10.85 -16.48
C SER A 131 17.90 -10.54 -17.46
N LEU A 132 17.15 -9.45 -17.26
CA LEU A 132 16.12 -9.02 -18.21
C LEU A 132 16.73 -8.59 -19.57
N PRO A 133 16.02 -8.86 -20.68
CA PRO A 133 16.60 -8.88 -22.03
C PRO A 133 17.10 -7.54 -22.55
N SER A 134 16.45 -6.41 -22.21
CA SER A 134 16.82 -5.09 -22.76
C SER A 134 17.21 -4.07 -21.69
N PRO A 135 18.20 -3.19 -21.95
CA PRO A 135 18.56 -2.10 -21.04
C PRO A 135 17.39 -1.20 -20.62
N GLU A 136 16.46 -0.94 -21.53
CA GLU A 136 15.29 -0.08 -21.32
C GLU A 136 14.34 -0.74 -20.30
N LEU A 137 14.03 -2.03 -20.49
CA LEU A 137 13.19 -2.77 -19.56
C LEU A 137 13.85 -2.86 -18.17
N ARG A 138 15.17 -3.08 -18.11
CA ARG A 138 15.92 -3.07 -16.83
C ARG A 138 15.78 -1.74 -16.09
N PHE A 139 15.87 -0.64 -16.82
CA PHE A 139 15.68 0.69 -16.26
C PHE A 139 14.25 0.88 -15.76
N ASP A 140 13.24 0.56 -16.57
CA ASP A 140 11.83 0.75 -16.24
C ASP A 140 11.39 -0.10 -15.05
N VAL A 141 11.87 -1.34 -14.95
CA VAL A 141 11.57 -2.23 -13.83
C VAL A 141 12.22 -1.76 -12.55
N ARG A 142 13.49 -1.34 -12.59
CA ARG A 142 14.16 -0.76 -11.42
C ARG A 142 13.48 0.54 -10.98
N LYS A 143 13.09 1.39 -11.93
CA LYS A 143 12.32 2.61 -11.64
C LYS A 143 10.99 2.26 -10.98
N ARG A 144 10.21 1.36 -11.57
CA ARG A 144 8.91 0.94 -11.02
C ARG A 144 9.06 0.33 -9.63
N PHE A 145 10.09 -0.49 -9.40
CA PHE A 145 10.38 -1.06 -8.07
C PHE A 145 10.49 0.03 -7.00
N TRP A 146 11.29 1.07 -7.24
CA TRP A 146 11.45 2.14 -6.27
C TRP A 146 10.25 3.07 -6.16
N GLU A 147 9.51 3.29 -7.25
CA GLU A 147 8.22 3.99 -7.19
C GLU A 147 7.22 3.25 -6.30
N ILE A 148 7.15 1.93 -6.45
CA ILE A 148 6.35 1.04 -5.58
C ILE A 148 6.83 1.14 -4.14
N PHE A 149 8.14 1.01 -3.89
CA PHE A 149 8.71 1.07 -2.55
C PHE A 149 8.39 2.38 -1.83
N VAL A 150 8.44 3.53 -2.53
CA VAL A 150 8.10 4.83 -1.95
C VAL A 150 6.65 4.86 -1.49
N VAL A 151 5.70 4.41 -2.33
CA VAL A 151 4.29 4.39 -1.94
C VAL A 151 3.99 3.30 -0.92
N ASP A 152 4.56 2.11 -1.02
CA ASP A 152 4.44 1.05 -0.02
C ASP A 152 4.94 1.51 1.35
N SER A 153 6.01 2.32 1.40
CA SER A 153 6.46 2.93 2.65
C SER A 153 5.50 4.01 3.19
N LEU A 154 4.73 4.67 2.34
CA LEU A 154 3.68 5.62 2.75
C LEU A 154 2.48 4.89 3.34
N ILE A 155 1.96 3.88 2.63
CA ILE A 155 0.79 3.11 3.06
C ILE A 155 1.13 2.01 4.07
N GLY A 156 2.42 1.73 4.28
CA GLY A 156 2.89 0.71 5.20
C GLY A 156 2.55 -0.70 4.73
N ASN A 157 2.86 -1.05 3.48
CA ASN A 157 2.68 -2.40 2.98
C ASN A 157 3.87 -3.29 3.38
N TYR A 158 3.67 -4.18 4.34
CA TYR A 158 4.75 -5.04 4.84
C TYR A 158 4.98 -6.31 4.01
N ASP A 159 4.13 -6.60 3.03
CA ASP A 159 4.10 -7.89 2.33
C ASP A 159 4.21 -7.77 0.81
N ARG A 160 4.99 -6.78 0.33
CA ARG A 160 5.36 -6.68 -1.09
C ARG A 160 6.44 -7.72 -1.44
N HIS A 161 6.09 -9.01 -1.42
CA HIS A 161 6.96 -10.10 -1.88
C HIS A 161 7.02 -10.22 -3.40
N MET A 162 7.92 -11.04 -3.93
CA MET A 162 8.21 -11.17 -5.37
C MET A 162 7.05 -11.73 -6.21
N GLU A 163 5.97 -12.21 -5.58
CA GLU A 163 4.75 -12.60 -6.31
C GLU A 163 3.75 -11.43 -6.43
N ASN A 164 3.88 -10.40 -5.58
CA ASN A 164 2.94 -9.27 -5.46
C ASN A 164 3.32 -8.07 -6.34
N TRP A 165 4.24 -8.26 -7.29
CA TRP A 165 4.58 -7.30 -8.34
C TRP A 165 5.41 -8.00 -9.43
N GLY A 166 5.55 -7.36 -10.59
CA GLY A 166 6.40 -7.88 -11.65
C GLY A 166 6.17 -7.20 -12.99
N LEU A 167 6.17 -8.00 -14.04
CA LEU A 167 6.02 -7.57 -15.42
C LEU A 167 4.64 -7.96 -15.96
N ALA A 168 4.25 -7.32 -17.04
CA ALA A 168 3.11 -7.70 -17.84
C ALA A 168 3.54 -7.82 -19.30
N GLU A 169 3.01 -8.82 -19.99
CA GLU A 169 3.11 -8.98 -21.43
C GLU A 169 1.82 -8.48 -22.07
N THR A 170 1.94 -7.59 -23.04
CA THR A 170 0.83 -7.09 -23.87
C THR A 170 0.50 -8.08 -24.99
N GLN A 171 -0.65 -7.89 -25.65
CA GLN A 171 -1.09 -8.78 -26.74
C GLN A 171 -0.12 -8.87 -27.92
N ASP A 172 0.71 -7.85 -28.15
CA ASP A 172 1.74 -7.83 -29.18
C ASP A 172 3.09 -8.42 -28.72
N GLY A 173 3.17 -8.96 -27.50
CA GLY A 173 4.36 -9.56 -26.91
C GLY A 173 5.32 -8.57 -26.24
N THR A 174 4.97 -7.28 -26.14
CA THR A 174 5.79 -6.29 -25.44
C THR A 174 5.77 -6.52 -23.92
N ILE A 175 6.94 -6.54 -23.31
CA ILE A 175 7.10 -6.67 -21.86
C ILE A 175 7.22 -5.28 -21.22
N ILE A 176 6.35 -5.00 -20.25
CA ILE A 176 6.32 -3.74 -19.49
C ILE A 176 6.28 -4.02 -17.99
N PRO A 177 6.63 -3.05 -17.11
CA PRO A 177 6.32 -3.17 -15.69
C PRO A 177 4.80 -3.30 -15.49
N ALA A 178 4.36 -4.32 -14.75
CA ALA A 178 2.95 -4.52 -14.47
C ALA A 178 2.36 -3.32 -13.71
N PRO A 179 1.07 -3.01 -13.90
CA PRO A 179 0.35 -2.22 -12.91
C PRO A 179 0.48 -2.87 -11.53
N VAL A 180 0.51 -2.05 -10.47
CA VAL A 180 0.55 -2.54 -9.09
C VAL A 180 -0.71 -3.35 -8.79
N TYR A 181 -0.58 -4.42 -8.02
CA TYR A 181 -1.67 -5.24 -7.51
C TYR A 181 -1.31 -5.71 -6.09
N ASP A 182 -2.25 -6.28 -5.35
CA ASP A 182 -2.02 -6.82 -3.99
C ASP A 182 -1.46 -5.81 -2.96
N CYS A 183 -2.31 -4.85 -2.60
CA CYS A 183 -2.10 -3.88 -1.53
C CYS A 183 -2.80 -4.28 -0.21
N GLY A 184 -3.37 -5.48 -0.10
CA GLY A 184 -4.17 -5.94 1.05
C GLY A 184 -3.43 -5.94 2.39
N SER A 185 -2.10 -6.04 2.36
CA SER A 185 -1.22 -6.00 3.54
C SER A 185 -0.78 -4.60 3.96
N CYS A 186 -1.40 -3.54 3.43
CA CYS A 186 -1.13 -2.16 3.83
C CYS A 186 -2.07 -1.64 4.95
N LEU A 187 -1.77 -0.49 5.54
CA LEU A 187 -2.65 0.24 6.48
C LEU A 187 -3.08 -0.56 7.72
N HIS A 188 -2.27 -1.55 8.12
CA HIS A 188 -2.47 -2.39 9.29
C HIS A 188 -3.81 -3.16 9.30
N PRO A 189 -4.01 -4.09 8.34
CA PRO A 189 -5.29 -4.76 8.15
C PRO A 189 -5.68 -5.69 9.33
N LEU A 190 -4.71 -5.99 10.21
CA LEU A 190 -4.83 -6.94 11.31
C LEU A 190 -5.30 -6.34 12.64
N TYR A 191 -5.39 -5.00 12.74
CA TYR A 191 -5.84 -4.37 13.98
C TYR A 191 -7.37 -4.36 14.09
N THR A 192 -7.86 -4.58 15.31
CA THR A 192 -9.28 -4.42 15.65
C THR A 192 -9.63 -2.94 15.80
N VAL A 193 -10.92 -2.61 15.74
CA VAL A 193 -11.40 -1.26 16.04
C VAL A 193 -10.98 -0.81 17.45
N GLN A 194 -10.98 -1.74 18.42
CA GLN A 194 -10.53 -1.47 19.78
C GLN A 194 -9.03 -1.16 19.82
N GLU A 195 -8.19 -2.01 19.21
CA GLU A 195 -6.74 -1.77 19.15
C GLU A 195 -6.42 -0.44 18.45
N MET A 196 -7.09 -0.15 17.33
CA MET A 196 -6.97 1.14 16.63
C MET A 196 -7.33 2.31 17.54
N SER A 197 -8.44 2.20 18.28
CA SER A 197 -8.88 3.22 19.24
C SER A 197 -7.83 3.46 20.33
N ASP A 198 -7.29 2.38 20.90
CA ASP A 198 -6.30 2.44 21.96
C ASP A 198 -5.01 3.11 21.47
N TYR A 199 -4.56 2.80 20.26
CA TYR A 199 -3.41 3.48 19.66
C TYR A 199 -3.66 4.97 19.44
N LEU A 200 -4.86 5.37 19.01
CA LEU A 200 -5.20 6.78 18.80
C LEU A 200 -5.13 7.60 20.10
N LEU A 201 -5.40 6.98 21.25
CA LEU A 201 -5.24 7.60 22.58
C LEU A 201 -3.76 7.69 23.02
N HIS A 202 -2.92 6.76 22.56
CA HIS A 202 -1.51 6.66 22.95
C HIS A 202 -0.57 7.04 21.81
N THR A 203 -0.42 8.35 21.55
CA THR A 203 0.32 8.88 20.38
C THR A 203 1.75 8.36 20.24
N GLY A 204 2.43 8.03 21.36
CA GLY A 204 3.75 7.41 21.34
C GLY A 204 3.75 6.01 20.73
N GLN A 205 2.77 5.18 21.09
CA GLN A 205 2.61 3.83 20.56
C GLN A 205 2.18 3.86 19.09
N LEU A 206 1.21 4.73 18.74
CA LEU A 206 0.79 4.95 17.36
C LEU A 206 1.98 5.33 16.47
N ARG A 207 2.82 6.26 16.94
CA ARG A 207 4.04 6.65 16.24
C ARG A 207 4.99 5.47 16.08
N ASN A 208 5.16 4.64 17.10
CA ASN A 208 6.05 3.50 17.06
C ASN A 208 5.62 2.48 15.98
N ILE A 209 4.35 2.08 15.96
CA ILE A 209 3.83 1.09 15.00
C ILE A 209 3.83 1.63 13.56
N ALA A 210 3.60 2.95 13.38
CA ALA A 210 3.62 3.57 12.07
C ALA A 210 5.05 3.73 11.54
N TYR A 211 6.01 4.07 12.42
CA TYR A 211 7.38 4.39 12.03
C TYR A 211 8.27 3.16 11.85
N ASN A 212 8.12 2.13 12.69
CA ASN A 212 8.98 0.95 12.70
C ASN A 212 8.48 -0.20 11.81
N MET A 213 7.78 0.14 10.73
CA MET A 213 7.30 -0.85 9.76
C MET A 213 8.44 -1.48 8.96
N ARG A 214 8.29 -2.78 8.68
CA ARG A 214 9.23 -3.58 7.91
C ARG A 214 8.73 -3.78 6.48
N SER A 215 9.67 -3.77 5.55
CA SER A 215 9.45 -4.21 4.17
C SER A 215 9.54 -5.73 4.10
N GLN A 216 9.43 -6.33 2.91
CA GLN A 216 9.67 -7.76 2.75
C GLN A 216 11.16 -8.11 2.50
N PHE A 217 12.00 -7.10 2.34
CA PHE A 217 13.41 -7.28 2.03
C PHE A 217 14.22 -7.56 3.28
N SER A 218 15.30 -8.34 3.17
CA SER A 218 16.23 -8.66 4.24
C SER A 218 17.59 -8.01 4.03
N GLU A 219 18.28 -7.70 5.13
CA GLU A 219 19.68 -7.33 5.12
C GLU A 219 20.56 -8.53 4.73
N GLU A 220 21.56 -8.30 3.88
CA GLU A 220 22.43 -9.37 3.35
C GLU A 220 23.17 -10.15 4.43
N LYS A 221 23.71 -9.46 5.45
CA LYS A 221 24.58 -10.08 6.45
C LYS A 221 23.83 -10.83 7.53
N THR A 222 22.70 -10.28 7.99
CA THR A 222 21.97 -10.83 9.13
C THR A 222 20.72 -11.61 8.75
N GLY A 223 20.24 -11.46 7.51
CA GLY A 223 18.96 -12.03 7.07
C GLY A 223 17.72 -11.38 7.71
N LYS A 224 17.90 -10.41 8.62
CA LYS A 224 16.79 -9.70 9.26
C LYS A 224 16.07 -8.82 8.26
N THR A 225 14.75 -8.83 8.33
CA THR A 225 13.90 -8.00 7.49
C THR A 225 14.17 -6.51 7.71
N LEU A 226 14.38 -5.72 6.66
CA LEU A 226 14.69 -4.30 6.69
C LEU A 226 13.46 -3.49 7.10
N ARG A 227 13.64 -2.54 8.02
CA ARG A 227 12.63 -1.48 8.21
C ARG A 227 12.66 -0.56 7.00
N PHE A 228 11.53 0.03 6.64
CA PHE A 228 11.49 1.02 5.56
C PHE A 228 12.51 2.13 5.77
N ILE A 229 12.62 2.64 7.01
CA ILE A 229 13.57 3.70 7.35
C ILE A 229 15.03 3.32 7.10
N ASP A 230 15.43 2.07 7.38
CA ASP A 230 16.82 1.63 7.23
C ASP A 230 17.23 1.67 5.74
N VAL A 231 16.27 1.46 4.83
CA VAL A 231 16.47 1.56 3.37
C VAL A 231 16.63 3.01 2.92
N TYR A 232 15.88 3.94 3.51
CA TYR A 232 16.00 5.37 3.22
C TYR A 232 17.34 5.96 3.70
N GLU A 233 17.81 5.55 4.88
CA GLU A 233 19.10 5.99 5.43
C GLU A 233 20.27 5.61 4.50
N ASN A 234 20.15 4.47 3.81
CA ASN A 234 21.15 3.94 2.88
C ASN A 234 20.69 4.03 1.42
N ALA A 235 19.88 5.03 1.07
CA ALA A 235 19.25 5.12 -0.24
C ALA A 235 20.27 5.22 -1.39
N ASP A 236 20.12 4.33 -2.37
CA ASP A 236 20.90 4.37 -3.61
C ASP A 236 20.41 5.48 -4.56
N ARG A 237 21.06 5.64 -5.71
CA ARG A 237 20.70 6.67 -6.69
C ARG A 237 19.27 6.50 -7.21
N SER A 238 18.81 5.26 -7.38
CA SER A 238 17.50 4.94 -7.95
C SER A 238 16.37 5.26 -6.97
N LEU A 239 16.54 4.90 -5.69
CA LEU A 239 15.61 5.28 -4.64
C LEU A 239 15.57 6.80 -4.45
N LYS A 240 16.73 7.47 -4.44
CA LYS A 240 16.79 8.95 -4.35
C LYS A 240 16.01 9.62 -5.48
N GLN A 241 16.12 9.11 -6.70
CA GLN A 241 15.35 9.61 -7.84
C GLN A 241 13.85 9.34 -7.65
N ALA A 242 13.46 8.13 -7.24
CA ALA A 242 12.06 7.80 -6.98
C ALA A 242 11.44 8.69 -5.89
N ILE A 243 12.19 9.05 -4.84
CA ILE A 243 11.71 10.00 -3.82
C ILE A 243 11.43 11.38 -4.44
N LEU A 244 12.34 11.89 -5.28
CA LEU A 244 12.18 13.17 -5.96
C LEU A 244 11.00 13.17 -6.94
N ASP A 245 10.73 12.04 -7.59
CA ASP A 245 9.67 11.91 -8.60
C ASP A 245 8.29 11.64 -7.97
N VAL A 246 8.23 10.80 -6.93
CA VAL A 246 6.98 10.33 -6.33
C VAL A 246 6.47 11.29 -5.26
N PHE A 247 7.34 11.81 -4.38
CA PHE A 247 6.91 12.62 -3.24
C PHE A 247 6.07 13.84 -3.64
N PRO A 248 6.42 14.63 -4.68
CA PRO A 248 5.62 15.78 -5.09
C PRO A 248 4.20 15.43 -5.56
N ARG A 249 3.96 14.17 -5.96
CA ARG A 249 2.66 13.68 -6.42
C ARG A 249 1.76 13.23 -5.26
N ILE A 250 2.28 13.14 -4.04
CA ILE A 250 1.51 12.72 -2.85
C ILE A 250 0.68 13.89 -2.33
N ASP A 251 -0.63 13.82 -2.55
CA ASP A 251 -1.62 14.75 -1.99
C ASP A 251 -2.34 14.13 -0.78
N LEU A 252 -1.95 14.56 0.42
CA LEU A 252 -2.57 14.08 1.67
C LEU A 252 -4.06 14.40 1.76
N THR A 253 -4.54 15.49 1.16
CA THR A 253 -5.96 15.84 1.16
C THR A 253 -6.75 14.90 0.26
N LYS A 254 -6.21 14.54 -0.90
CA LYS A 254 -6.80 13.53 -1.79
C LYS A 254 -6.84 12.15 -1.11
N ILE A 255 -5.74 11.74 -0.48
CA ILE A 255 -5.67 10.48 0.28
C ILE A 255 -6.67 10.46 1.45
N TYR A 256 -6.77 11.56 2.19
CA TYR A 256 -7.76 11.69 3.26
C TYR A 256 -9.18 11.47 2.74
N LYS A 257 -9.54 12.13 1.63
CA LYS A 257 -10.85 11.97 0.99
C LYS A 257 -11.12 10.55 0.50
N ILE A 258 -10.10 9.86 -0.06
CA ILE A 258 -10.19 8.44 -0.44
C ILE A 258 -10.62 7.61 0.77
N ILE A 259 -9.93 7.76 1.91
CA ILE A 259 -10.22 7.00 3.13
C ILE A 259 -11.61 7.35 3.67
N GLN A 260 -11.99 8.62 3.72
CA GLN A 260 -13.30 9.04 4.22
C GLN A 260 -14.45 8.52 3.36
N ALA A 261 -14.27 8.47 2.05
CA ALA A 261 -15.27 8.04 1.08
C ALA A 261 -15.28 6.52 0.83
N THR A 262 -14.44 5.73 1.51
CA THR A 262 -14.40 4.27 1.37
C THR A 262 -15.77 3.66 1.71
N PRO A 263 -16.46 3.00 0.76
CA PRO A 263 -17.73 2.33 1.02
C PRO A 263 -17.61 1.24 2.09
N PHE A 264 -18.67 1.02 2.87
CA PHE A 264 -18.79 -0.02 3.92
C PHE A 264 -17.80 0.07 5.09
N LEU A 265 -16.82 0.99 5.04
CA LEU A 265 -15.94 1.29 6.15
C LEU A 265 -16.57 2.42 6.99
N ASP A 266 -17.61 2.11 7.76
CA ASP A 266 -18.35 3.16 8.47
C ASP A 266 -17.69 3.60 9.77
N GLU A 267 -16.77 2.79 10.32
CA GLU A 267 -16.10 3.04 11.60
C GLU A 267 -15.14 4.26 11.51
N PRO A 268 -15.46 5.40 12.15
CA PRO A 268 -14.66 6.62 12.06
C PRO A 268 -13.26 6.45 12.65
N LYS A 269 -13.12 5.66 13.73
CA LYS A 269 -11.80 5.44 14.37
C LYS A 269 -10.86 4.64 13.47
N SER A 270 -11.37 3.68 12.70
CA SER A 270 -10.57 2.96 11.71
C SER A 270 -10.07 3.89 10.60
N LYS A 271 -10.95 4.74 10.06
CA LYS A 271 -10.57 5.77 9.07
C LYS A 271 -9.51 6.73 9.62
N GLN A 272 -9.70 7.21 10.85
CA GLN A 272 -8.75 8.11 11.49
C GLN A 272 -7.39 7.43 11.71
N PHE A 273 -7.39 6.21 12.25
CA PHE A 273 -6.17 5.41 12.47
C PHE A 273 -5.39 5.17 11.18
N MET A 274 -6.05 4.72 10.11
CA MET A 274 -5.41 4.50 8.81
C MET A 274 -4.74 5.79 8.29
N PHE A 275 -5.43 6.92 8.38
CA PHE A 275 -4.90 8.20 7.92
C PHE A 275 -3.74 8.70 8.79
N GLU A 276 -3.83 8.57 10.11
CA GLU A 276 -2.80 9.05 11.04
C GLU A 276 -1.49 8.26 10.91
N THR A 277 -1.55 6.94 10.81
CA THR A 277 -0.35 6.13 10.58
C THR A 277 0.33 6.49 9.26
N LEU A 278 -0.44 6.71 8.19
CA LEU A 278 0.06 7.18 6.89
C LEU A 278 0.68 8.58 6.99
N LYS A 279 0.00 9.52 7.66
CA LYS A 279 0.48 10.88 7.88
C LYS A 279 1.77 10.92 8.71
N ILE A 280 1.93 10.00 9.66
CA ILE A 280 3.18 9.83 10.42
C ILE A 280 4.32 9.42 9.48
N ARG A 281 4.13 8.40 8.64
CA ARG A 281 5.14 7.95 7.67
C ARG A 281 5.49 9.05 6.65
N TYR A 282 4.49 9.76 6.14
CA TYR A 282 4.69 10.94 5.28
C TYR A 282 5.61 11.98 5.96
N ASN A 283 5.29 12.38 7.19
CA ASN A 283 5.98 13.49 7.86
C ASN A 283 7.34 13.13 8.47
N GLN A 284 7.48 11.88 8.92
CA GLN A 284 8.65 11.44 9.70
C GLN A 284 9.70 10.74 8.84
N ILE A 285 9.32 10.22 7.67
CA ILE A 285 10.21 9.51 6.75
C ILE A 285 10.28 10.31 5.44
N LEU A 286 9.23 10.24 4.62
CA LEU A 286 9.29 10.69 3.22
C LEU A 286 9.57 12.19 3.04
N LEU A 287 8.91 13.04 3.83
CA LEU A 287 9.12 14.49 3.74
C LEU A 287 10.54 14.89 4.14
N LYS A 288 11.12 14.24 5.16
CA LYS A 288 12.50 14.54 5.59
C LYS A 288 13.49 14.16 4.49
N GLU A 289 13.36 12.97 3.93
CA GLU A 289 14.22 12.51 2.85
C GLU A 289 14.05 13.35 1.58
N TYR A 290 12.82 13.68 1.20
CA TYR A 290 12.56 14.57 0.07
C TYR A 290 13.20 15.94 0.27
N VAL A 291 13.03 16.57 1.44
CA VAL A 291 13.63 17.89 1.71
C VAL A 291 15.15 17.83 1.68
N LYS A 292 15.74 16.81 2.31
CA LYS A 292 17.19 16.57 2.31
C LYS A 292 17.74 16.42 0.89
N LEU A 293 17.03 15.72 0.01
CA LEU A 293 17.45 15.50 -1.38
C LEU A 293 17.22 16.72 -2.27
N LYS A 294 16.02 17.32 -2.20
CA LYS A 294 15.60 18.43 -3.07
C LYS A 294 16.32 19.73 -2.72
N TYR A 295 16.58 19.96 -1.44
CA TYR A 295 17.18 21.18 -0.90
C TYR A 295 18.55 20.90 -0.27
N ARG A 296 19.34 20.03 -0.90
CA ARG A 296 20.66 19.60 -0.43
C ARG A 296 21.66 20.75 -0.23
N ASP A 297 21.45 21.87 -0.93
CA ASP A 297 22.31 23.06 -0.87
C ASP A 297 21.92 24.01 0.28
N LEU A 298 20.79 23.76 0.97
CA LEU A 298 20.36 24.53 2.14
C LEU A 298 20.98 24.01 3.43
N THR A 299 21.14 24.88 4.42
CA THR A 299 21.57 24.49 5.77
C THR A 299 20.52 23.63 6.48
N PRO A 300 20.88 22.85 7.52
CA PRO A 300 19.93 22.04 8.27
C PRO A 300 18.73 22.84 8.83
N ASP A 301 18.95 24.07 9.29
CA ASP A 301 17.88 24.94 9.79
C ASP A 301 16.94 25.40 8.68
N GLN A 302 17.48 25.72 7.50
CA GLN A 302 16.69 26.06 6.32
C GLN A 302 15.87 24.86 5.82
N GLN A 303 16.44 23.66 5.81
CA GLN A 303 15.72 22.42 5.50
C GLN A 303 14.58 22.17 6.50
N LYS A 304 14.84 22.33 7.80
CA LYS A 304 13.81 22.22 8.85
C LYS A 304 12.70 23.26 8.68
N ALA A 305 13.03 24.48 8.28
CA ALA A 305 12.05 25.50 7.94
C ALA A 305 11.19 25.08 6.74
N MET A 306 11.80 24.47 5.72
CA MET A 306 11.06 23.93 4.57
C MET A 306 10.10 22.80 4.95
N GLU A 307 10.53 21.86 5.78
CA GLU A 307 9.64 20.82 6.32
C GLU A 307 8.46 21.43 7.06
N LYS A 308 8.69 22.42 7.93
CA LYS A 308 7.64 23.07 8.72
C LYS A 308 6.63 23.77 7.80
N ARG A 309 7.11 24.45 6.75
CA ARG A 309 6.26 25.11 5.76
C ARG A 309 5.38 24.11 5.01
N ILE A 310 5.95 23.02 4.51
CA ILE A 310 5.19 21.96 3.80
C ILE A 310 4.15 21.33 4.74
N LYS A 311 4.54 20.99 5.98
CA LYS A 311 3.62 20.46 7.02
C LYS A 311 2.48 21.42 7.30
N SER A 312 2.76 22.72 7.42
CA SER A 312 1.77 23.75 7.69
C SER A 312 0.75 23.87 6.55
N ASN A 313 1.22 23.96 5.31
CA ASN A 313 0.37 24.01 4.12
C ASN A 313 -0.54 22.78 4.01
N ASN A 314 0.01 21.58 4.19
CA ASN A 314 -0.76 20.34 4.16
C ASN A 314 -1.83 20.32 5.26
N ASN A 315 -1.49 20.75 6.48
CA ASN A 315 -2.46 20.81 7.58
C ASN A 315 -3.60 21.80 7.31
N ILE A 316 -3.33 22.95 6.66
CA ILE A 316 -4.37 23.91 6.27
C ILE A 316 -5.32 23.26 5.25
N SER A 317 -4.79 22.63 4.20
CA SER A 317 -5.60 21.95 3.18
C SER A 317 -6.41 20.79 3.76
N LEU A 318 -5.82 20.01 4.67
CA LEU A 318 -6.50 18.93 5.38
C LEU A 318 -7.66 19.44 6.24
N LYS A 319 -7.45 20.50 7.04
CA LYS A 319 -8.52 21.09 7.86
C LYS A 319 -9.69 21.59 7.01
N ARG A 320 -9.41 22.19 5.85
CA ARG A 320 -10.44 22.59 4.87
C ARG A 320 -11.23 21.40 4.32
N ALA A 321 -10.63 20.21 4.30
CA ALA A 321 -11.28 18.98 3.90
C ALA A 321 -11.97 18.23 5.05
N GLY A 322 -12.05 18.82 6.26
CA GLY A 322 -12.72 18.24 7.42
C GLY A 322 -11.83 17.40 8.35
N TYR A 323 -10.51 17.35 8.10
CA TYR A 323 -9.59 16.61 8.97
C TYR A 323 -9.41 17.30 10.33
N ILE A 324 -9.60 16.54 11.40
CA ILE A 324 -9.39 16.95 12.79
C ILE A 324 -8.09 16.30 13.32
N PRO A 325 -7.06 17.09 13.69
CA PRO A 325 -5.83 16.58 14.26
C PRO A 325 -6.05 15.83 15.60
N LEU A 326 -5.27 14.78 15.85
CA LEU A 326 -5.37 13.98 17.08
C LEU A 326 -5.30 14.78 18.39
N ALA A 327 -4.43 15.79 18.46
CA ALA A 327 -4.31 16.66 19.63
C ALA A 327 -5.60 17.45 19.94
N GLN A 328 -6.51 17.56 18.97
CA GLN A 328 -7.81 18.21 19.12
C GLN A 328 -8.94 17.18 19.27
N SER A 329 -8.77 15.93 18.81
CA SER A 329 -9.80 14.89 18.89
C SER A 329 -9.84 14.16 20.25
N VAL A 330 -8.78 14.22 21.05
CA VAL A 330 -8.73 13.59 22.40
C VAL A 330 -9.36 14.49 23.47
N LYS A 331 -9.72 15.74 23.13
CA LYS A 331 -10.55 16.59 23.99
C LYS A 331 -12.02 16.29 23.69
N GLU A 332 -12.56 15.21 24.24
CA GLU A 332 -14.02 15.13 24.41
C GLU A 332 -14.46 16.18 25.45
N PRO A 333 -15.69 16.73 25.35
CA PRO A 333 -16.18 17.72 26.28
C PRO A 333 -16.28 17.07 27.67
N GLU A 334 -15.76 17.73 28.71
CA GLU A 334 -16.28 17.49 30.06
C GLU A 334 -17.79 17.62 29.96
N GLN A 335 -18.50 16.53 30.18
CA GLN A 335 -19.94 16.59 30.38
C GLN A 335 -20.15 17.51 31.58
N ASP A 336 -20.81 18.63 31.34
CA ASP A 336 -21.45 19.44 32.37
C ASP A 336 -22.35 18.51 33.20
N LEU A 337 -21.82 18.02 34.31
CA LEU A 337 -22.60 17.46 35.40
C LEU A 337 -23.16 18.64 36.20
N GLU A 338 -24.14 19.33 35.59
CA GLU A 338 -25.19 19.96 36.38
C GLU A 338 -26.23 18.87 36.69
N HIS A 339 -26.19 18.36 37.91
CA HIS A 339 -27.36 18.20 38.80
C HIS A 339 -26.94 17.85 40.21
#